data_AF-A0A7I8KNL3-F1
#
_entry.id   AF-A0A7I8KNL3-F1
#
_cell.length_a   1.000
_cell.length_b   1.000
_cell.length_c   1.000
_cell.angle_alpha   90.00
_cell.angle_beta   90.00
_cell.angle_gamma   90.00
#
_symmetry.space_group_name_H-M   'P 1'
#
loop_
_entity.id
_entity.type
_entity.pdbx_description
1 polymer ?
#
loop_
_entity_poly.entity_id
_entity_poly.type
_entity_poly.pdbx_seq_one_letter_code
_entity_poly.pdbx_strand_id
1 'polypeptide(L)'
;MGEEEGLPLIAGGGRPPPSKAWEILWRAAKLLGRAWKLMLPVLFIYLIPSSLLLFGTFITVEPLIIDMARRVSTMKTKDPSSSEFLALLPGLTEDLSGFVAAEVGMLLASLLLSSFLLTGVINVLTMAAKAEKVTFKDLFYKIKTMWKGLLATLLYVNLLAFAYETIWLLLLAFAFFIFGLSLGSSVLTAVITVSGLLLLLYLSMIWSQGVVVSATEEGRYGLTALGRAAELVQGRRELAFQVNCLKFLIFAGWYLIMILLRKVTNPLITLTVSFYPMLLVSVFCLAVDVAFYNECRKAAEGNP
;
A
#
# COMPACT_ATOMS: atom_id res chain seq x y z
N MET A 1 22.08 16.73 -66.22
CA MET A 1 22.22 15.27 -66.06
C MET A 1 22.54 15.09 -64.59
N GLY A 2 21.50 14.84 -63.80
CA GLY A 2 21.49 15.07 -62.35
C GLY A 2 22.10 13.93 -61.57
N GLU A 3 22.80 14.30 -60.50
CA GLU A 3 23.17 13.42 -59.39
C GLU A 3 21.92 13.19 -58.53
N GLU A 4 21.43 11.95 -58.46
CA GLU A 4 20.54 11.51 -57.39
C GLU A 4 21.39 10.81 -56.32
N GLU A 5 21.61 11.51 -55.21
CA GLU A 5 22.07 10.92 -53.94
C GLU A 5 20.98 9.98 -53.40
N GLY A 6 21.25 8.68 -53.44
CA GLY A 6 20.41 7.66 -52.82
C GLY A 6 20.49 7.74 -51.30
N LEU A 7 19.40 8.23 -50.69
CA LEU A 7 19.12 8.12 -49.25
C LEU A 7 19.13 6.65 -48.80
N PRO A 8 19.75 6.29 -47.66
CA PRO A 8 19.60 4.96 -47.10
C PRO A 8 18.20 4.79 -46.51
N LEU A 9 17.52 3.73 -46.96
CA LEU A 9 16.28 3.20 -46.43
C LEU A 9 16.33 3.06 -44.91
N ILE A 10 15.43 3.79 -44.23
CA ILE A 10 15.13 3.61 -42.81
C ILE A 10 14.59 2.20 -42.62
N ALA A 11 15.47 1.29 -42.17
CA ALA A 11 15.08 -0.04 -41.74
C ALA A 11 14.11 0.05 -40.56
N GLY A 12 13.09 -0.80 -40.61
CA GLY A 12 11.87 -0.70 -39.82
C GLY A 12 12.09 -0.54 -38.31
N GLY A 13 11.26 0.32 -37.73
CA GLY A 13 11.10 0.47 -36.29
C GLY A 13 10.63 -0.82 -35.65
N GLY A 14 11.57 -1.70 -35.31
CA GLY A 14 11.36 -2.77 -34.34
C GLY A 14 11.08 -2.11 -33.00
N ARG A 15 9.82 -2.15 -32.54
CA ARG A 15 9.44 -1.73 -31.20
C ARG A 15 10.38 -2.44 -30.21
N PRO A 16 11.14 -1.73 -29.36
CA PRO A 16 12.04 -2.39 -28.42
C PRO A 16 11.25 -3.40 -27.59
N PRO A 17 11.81 -4.59 -27.31
CA PRO A 17 11.12 -5.60 -26.52
C PRO A 17 10.67 -4.96 -25.20
N PRO A 18 9.41 -5.19 -24.78
CA PRO A 18 8.93 -4.63 -23.53
C PRO A 18 9.86 -5.02 -22.38
N SER A 19 10.14 -4.10 -21.46
CA SER A 19 10.95 -4.42 -20.29
C SER A 19 10.34 -5.61 -19.54
N LYS A 20 11.17 -6.45 -18.91
CA LYS A 20 10.68 -7.60 -18.13
C LYS A 20 9.65 -7.19 -17.07
N ALA A 21 9.73 -5.97 -16.54
CA ALA A 21 8.74 -5.42 -15.63
C ALA A 21 7.35 -5.27 -16.30
N TRP A 22 7.29 -4.77 -17.55
CA TRP A 22 6.04 -4.70 -18.31
C TRP A 22 5.44 -6.09 -18.56
N GLU A 23 6.26 -7.10 -18.84
CA GLU A 23 5.76 -8.47 -18.97
C GLU A 23 5.09 -8.98 -17.68
N ILE A 24 5.60 -8.62 -16.51
CA ILE A 24 5.00 -8.97 -15.23
C ILE A 24 3.64 -8.30 -15.08
N LEU A 25 3.52 -7.00 -15.38
CA LEU A 25 2.24 -6.29 -15.36
C LEU A 25 1.22 -6.92 -16.32
N TRP A 26 1.66 -7.28 -17.53
CA TRP A 26 0.80 -7.94 -18.51
C TRP A 26 0.35 -9.34 -18.04
N ARG A 27 1.24 -10.12 -17.42
CA ARG A 27 0.90 -11.40 -16.79
C ARG A 27 -0.10 -11.21 -15.64
N ALA A 28 0.08 -10.18 -14.82
CA ALA A 28 -0.86 -9.85 -13.75
C ALA A 28 -2.26 -9.53 -14.30
N ALA A 29 -2.37 -8.72 -15.36
CA ALA A 29 -3.64 -8.44 -16.03
C ALA A 29 -4.30 -9.72 -16.57
N LYS A 30 -3.52 -10.61 -17.21
CA LYS A 30 -4.02 -11.91 -17.68
C LYS A 30 -4.48 -12.82 -16.53
N LEU A 31 -3.76 -12.84 -15.41
CA LEU A 31 -4.15 -13.61 -14.22
C LEU A 31 -5.48 -13.09 -13.66
N LEU A 32 -5.61 -11.77 -13.55
CA LEU A 32 -6.83 -11.13 -13.07
C LEU A 32 -8.03 -11.48 -13.97
N GLY A 33 -7.86 -11.41 -15.29
CA GLY A 33 -8.92 -11.77 -16.23
C GLY A 33 -9.41 -13.23 -16.10
N ARG A 34 -8.49 -14.17 -15.82
CA ARG A 34 -8.85 -15.58 -15.55
C ARG A 34 -9.53 -15.77 -14.21
N ALA A 35 -9.07 -15.03 -13.19
CA ALA A 35 -9.47 -15.20 -11.81
C ALA A 35 -10.74 -14.40 -11.43
N TRP A 36 -11.16 -13.46 -12.28
CA TRP A 36 -12.26 -12.51 -12.02
C TRP A 36 -13.54 -13.15 -11.48
N LYS A 37 -13.98 -14.30 -12.03
CA LYS A 37 -15.21 -14.98 -11.60
C LYS A 37 -15.16 -15.45 -10.15
N LEU A 38 -14.01 -15.94 -9.69
CA LEU A 38 -13.79 -16.38 -8.31
C LEU A 38 -13.45 -15.21 -7.38
N MET A 39 -12.87 -14.15 -7.93
CA MET A 39 -12.49 -12.96 -7.19
C MET A 39 -13.69 -12.10 -6.82
N LEU A 40 -14.70 -12.01 -7.70
CA LEU A 40 -15.90 -11.21 -7.49
C LEU A 40 -16.57 -11.47 -6.12
N PRO A 41 -16.88 -12.72 -5.72
CA PRO A 41 -17.47 -12.97 -4.41
C PRO A 41 -16.58 -12.57 -3.24
N VAL A 42 -15.25 -12.77 -3.34
CA VAL A 42 -14.29 -12.35 -2.30
C VAL A 42 -14.33 -10.83 -2.14
N LEU A 43 -14.35 -10.10 -3.26
CA LEU A 43 -14.46 -8.63 -3.25
C LEU A 43 -15.80 -8.18 -2.68
N PHE A 44 -16.92 -8.80 -3.05
CA PHE A 44 -18.23 -8.46 -2.50
C PHE A 44 -18.31 -8.67 -0.99
N ILE A 45 -17.80 -9.80 -0.48
CA ILE A 45 -17.75 -10.09 0.96
C ILE A 45 -16.89 -9.06 1.71
N TYR A 46 -15.83 -8.56 1.08
CA TYR A 46 -14.98 -7.51 1.66
C TYR A 46 -15.61 -6.11 1.58
N LEU A 47 -16.31 -5.79 0.49
CA LEU A 47 -16.85 -4.47 0.20
C LEU A 47 -17.89 -4.03 1.23
N ILE A 48 -18.75 -4.94 1.68
CA ILE A 48 -19.79 -4.65 2.68
C ILE A 48 -19.19 -4.15 4.00
N PRO A 49 -18.37 -4.94 4.73
CA PRO A 49 -17.76 -4.50 5.97
C PRO A 49 -16.81 -3.32 5.77
N SER A 50 -16.14 -3.21 4.61
CA SER A 50 -15.27 -2.06 4.34
C SER A 50 -16.05 -0.77 4.18
N SER A 51 -17.21 -0.82 3.53
CA SER A 51 -18.10 0.34 3.40
C SER A 51 -18.62 0.75 4.77
N LEU A 52 -19.02 -0.22 5.61
CA LEU A 52 -19.43 0.04 6.99
C LEU A 52 -18.32 0.68 7.82
N LEU A 53 -17.07 0.20 7.71
CA LEU A 53 -15.93 0.81 8.37
C LEU A 53 -15.69 2.24 7.88
N LEU A 54 -15.73 2.48 6.57
CA LEU A 54 -15.56 3.80 5.97
C LEU A 54 -16.60 4.81 6.50
N PHE A 55 -17.88 4.41 6.50
CA PHE A 55 -18.95 5.24 7.05
C PHE A 55 -18.82 5.42 8.57
N GLY A 56 -18.46 4.36 9.30
CA GLY A 56 -18.22 4.41 10.74
C GLY A 56 -17.11 5.40 11.11
N THR A 57 -16.00 5.38 10.35
CA THR A 57 -14.92 6.35 10.49
C THR A 57 -15.42 7.76 10.23
N PHE A 58 -16.13 8.01 9.14
CA PHE A 58 -16.67 9.34 8.84
C PHE A 58 -17.58 9.86 9.96
N ILE A 59 -18.53 9.05 10.43
CA ILE A 59 -19.50 9.43 11.47
C ILE A 59 -18.84 9.62 12.84
N THR A 60 -17.82 8.83 13.18
CA THR A 60 -17.20 8.86 14.51
C THR A 60 -16.10 9.90 14.60
N VAL A 61 -15.20 9.93 13.60
CA VAL A 61 -13.97 10.72 13.63
C VAL A 61 -14.23 12.19 13.28
N GLU A 62 -15.08 12.48 12.30
CA GLU A 62 -15.29 13.87 11.86
C GLU A 62 -15.85 14.76 12.98
N PRO A 63 -16.87 14.35 13.77
CA PRO A 63 -17.36 15.15 14.89
C PRO A 63 -16.31 15.35 15.99
N LEU A 64 -15.50 14.31 16.30
CA LEU A 64 -14.42 14.40 17.27
C LEU A 64 -13.37 15.44 16.85
N ILE A 65 -12.96 15.43 15.57
CA ILE A 65 -12.02 16.42 15.03
C ILE A 65 -12.62 17.83 15.10
N ILE A 66 -13.89 18.00 14.75
CA ILE A 66 -14.56 19.31 14.79
C ILE A 66 -14.65 19.83 16.23
N ASP A 67 -14.99 18.98 17.21
CA ASP A 67 -15.11 19.40 18.60
C ASP A 67 -13.73 19.73 19.21
N MET A 68 -12.73 18.91 18.94
CA MET A 68 -11.33 19.21 19.29
C MET A 68 -10.88 20.54 18.68
N ALA A 69 -11.11 20.75 17.39
CA ALA A 69 -10.73 21.98 16.70
C ALA A 69 -11.39 23.21 17.34
N ARG A 70 -12.68 23.09 17.69
CA ARG A 70 -13.44 24.14 18.39
C ARG A 70 -12.90 24.43 19.79
N ARG A 71 -12.54 23.39 20.56
CA ARG A 71 -11.96 23.55 21.90
C ARG A 71 -10.57 24.16 21.84
N VAL A 72 -9.72 23.70 20.91
CA VAL A 72 -8.38 24.27 20.68
C VAL A 72 -8.48 25.73 20.24
N SER A 73 -9.40 26.09 19.34
CA SER A 73 -9.59 27.49 18.96
C SER A 73 -10.03 28.36 20.14
N THR A 74 -10.86 27.82 21.03
CA THR A 74 -11.32 28.52 22.25
C THR A 74 -10.20 28.67 23.27
N MET A 75 -9.31 27.68 23.40
CA MET A 75 -8.15 27.77 24.29
C MET A 75 -7.15 28.82 23.83
N LYS A 76 -6.92 28.97 22.51
CA LYS A 76 -5.99 29.97 21.96
C LYS A 76 -6.36 31.41 22.34
N THR A 77 -7.62 31.67 22.64
CA THR A 77 -8.11 33.01 23.02
C THR A 77 -8.14 33.25 24.53
N LYS A 78 -7.77 32.26 25.35
CA LYS A 78 -7.79 32.35 26.82
C LYS A 78 -6.38 32.43 27.40
N ASP A 79 -6.25 33.10 28.54
CA ASP A 79 -4.99 33.15 29.28
C ASP A 79 -4.64 31.75 29.82
N PRO A 80 -3.44 31.20 29.53
CA PRO A 80 -3.00 29.89 30.02
C PRO A 80 -3.04 29.72 31.55
N SER A 81 -3.00 30.83 32.30
CA SER A 81 -3.07 30.84 33.77
C SER A 81 -4.49 30.98 34.34
N SER A 82 -5.50 31.14 33.47
CA SER A 82 -6.90 31.30 33.90
C SER A 82 -7.55 29.98 34.31
N SER A 83 -8.46 30.03 35.28
CA SER A 83 -9.29 28.88 35.69
C SER A 83 -10.15 28.35 34.53
N GLU A 84 -10.53 29.23 33.60
CA GLU A 84 -11.29 28.87 32.41
C GLU A 84 -10.47 28.05 31.39
N PHE A 85 -9.15 28.26 31.31
CA PHE A 85 -8.27 27.42 30.50
C PHE A 85 -8.12 26.03 31.13
N LEU A 86 -7.87 25.98 32.44
CA LEU A 86 -7.75 24.72 33.18
C LEU A 86 -9.03 23.88 33.16
N ALA A 87 -10.20 24.51 33.15
CA ALA A 87 -11.49 23.84 33.05
C ALA A 87 -11.72 23.15 31.69
N LEU A 88 -11.00 23.54 30.63
CA LEU A 88 -11.14 22.95 29.30
C LEU A 88 -10.21 21.73 29.08
N LEU A 89 -9.18 21.54 29.90
CA LEU A 89 -8.21 20.45 29.78
C LEU A 89 -8.83 19.04 29.97
N PRO A 90 -9.71 18.80 30.96
CA PRO A 90 -10.30 17.47 31.14
C PRO A 90 -11.12 17.05 29.92
N GLY A 91 -11.95 17.97 29.38
CA GLY A 91 -12.75 17.70 28.19
C GLY A 91 -11.89 17.42 26.95
N LEU A 92 -10.80 18.18 26.75
CA LEU A 92 -9.88 17.90 25.65
C LEU A 92 -9.18 16.54 25.79
N THR A 93 -8.82 16.16 27.01
CA THR A 93 -8.17 14.87 27.29
C THR A 93 -9.14 13.70 27.06
N GLU A 94 -10.40 13.88 27.44
CA GLU A 94 -11.47 12.92 27.19
C GLU A 94 -11.74 12.77 25.69
N ASP A 95 -11.88 13.87 24.95
CA ASP A 95 -12.04 13.85 23.50
C ASP A 95 -10.84 13.17 22.81
N LEU A 96 -9.62 13.45 23.29
CA LEU A 96 -8.39 12.82 22.79
C LEU A 96 -8.35 11.32 23.05
N SER A 97 -8.70 10.90 24.26
CA SER A 97 -8.81 9.49 24.60
C SER A 97 -9.87 8.80 23.73
N GLY A 98 -11.02 9.43 23.54
CA GLY A 98 -12.09 8.93 22.68
C GLY A 98 -11.66 8.78 21.22
N PHE A 99 -10.99 9.79 20.68
CA PHE A 99 -10.41 9.76 19.33
C PHE A 99 -9.38 8.65 19.17
N VAL A 100 -8.41 8.54 20.09
CA VAL A 100 -7.37 7.50 20.04
C VAL A 100 -8.01 6.11 20.13
N ALA A 101 -8.97 5.90 21.02
CA ALA A 101 -9.66 4.62 21.15
C ALA A 101 -10.44 4.25 19.88
N ALA A 102 -11.16 5.21 19.29
CA ALA A 102 -11.89 5.03 18.04
C ALA A 102 -10.94 4.69 16.87
N GLU A 103 -9.86 5.44 16.72
CA GLU A 103 -8.86 5.25 15.67
C GLU A 103 -8.20 3.86 15.79
N VAL A 104 -7.77 3.47 17.00
CA VAL A 104 -7.17 2.14 17.25
C VAL A 104 -8.17 1.03 16.93
N GLY A 105 -9.43 1.17 17.34
CA GLY A 105 -10.48 0.18 17.03
C GLY A 105 -10.69 0.01 15.52
N MET A 106 -10.75 1.12 14.77
CA MET A 106 -10.89 1.10 13.31
C MET A 106 -9.65 0.52 12.61
N LEU A 107 -8.45 0.84 13.09
CA LEU A 107 -7.20 0.27 12.60
C LEU A 107 -7.17 -1.24 12.79
N LEU A 108 -7.56 -1.75 13.96
CA LEU A 108 -7.64 -3.20 14.20
C LEU A 108 -8.68 -3.88 13.29
N ALA A 109 -9.85 -3.27 13.13
CA ALA A 109 -10.90 -3.81 12.26
C ALA A 109 -10.47 -3.82 10.79
N SER A 110 -9.84 -2.75 10.31
CA SER A 110 -9.31 -2.66 8.94
C SER A 110 -8.17 -3.65 8.71
N LEU A 111 -7.31 -3.89 9.70
CA LEU A 111 -6.24 -4.89 9.63
C LEU A 111 -6.81 -6.31 9.48
N LEU A 112 -7.80 -6.66 10.30
CA LEU A 112 -8.48 -7.95 10.21
C LEU A 112 -9.13 -8.13 8.84
N LEU A 113 -9.86 -7.11 8.37
CA LEU A 113 -10.56 -7.17 7.10
C LEU A 113 -9.60 -7.24 5.90
N SER A 114 -8.51 -6.47 5.94
CA SER A 114 -7.44 -6.51 4.95
C SER A 114 -6.75 -7.87 4.91
N SER A 115 -6.51 -8.50 6.07
CA SER A 115 -5.94 -9.85 6.13
C SER A 115 -6.82 -10.89 5.42
N PHE A 116 -8.14 -10.78 5.60
CA PHE A 116 -9.09 -11.66 4.94
C PHE A 116 -9.08 -11.46 3.41
N LEU A 117 -9.13 -10.20 2.96
CA LEU A 117 -9.06 -9.86 1.54
C LEU A 117 -7.77 -10.35 0.89
N LEU A 118 -6.62 -10.02 1.49
CA LEU A 118 -5.31 -10.36 0.97
C LEU A 118 -5.16 -11.88 0.86
N THR A 119 -5.56 -12.62 1.90
CA THR A 119 -5.53 -14.08 1.87
C THR A 119 -6.40 -14.61 0.73
N GLY A 120 -7.64 -14.11 0.59
CA GLY A 120 -8.57 -14.56 -0.44
C GLY A 120 -8.07 -14.26 -1.86
N VAL A 121 -7.66 -13.02 -2.12
CA VAL A 121 -7.17 -12.56 -3.43
C VAL A 121 -5.89 -13.29 -3.82
N ILE A 122 -4.91 -13.41 -2.91
CA ILE A 122 -3.64 -14.10 -3.21
C ILE A 122 -3.89 -15.59 -3.50
N ASN A 123 -4.77 -16.25 -2.74
CA ASN A 123 -5.11 -17.65 -2.99
C ASN A 123 -5.80 -17.83 -4.35
N VAL A 124 -6.81 -17.00 -4.65
CA VAL A 124 -7.50 -17.01 -5.96
C VAL A 124 -6.52 -16.79 -7.11
N LEU A 125 -5.61 -15.82 -7.01
CA LEU A 125 -4.59 -15.54 -8.02
C LEU A 125 -3.59 -16.69 -8.18
N THR A 126 -3.14 -17.27 -7.07
CA THR A 126 -2.20 -18.40 -7.07
C THR A 126 -2.81 -19.64 -7.70
N MET A 127 -4.08 -19.93 -7.41
CA MET A 127 -4.83 -21.03 -8.03
C MET A 127 -5.03 -20.79 -9.53
N ALA A 128 -5.39 -19.57 -9.92
CA ALA A 128 -5.54 -19.20 -11.33
C ALA A 128 -4.21 -19.29 -12.10
N ALA A 129 -3.08 -19.00 -11.44
CA ALA A 129 -1.75 -19.18 -12.01
C ALA A 129 -1.40 -20.66 -12.26
N LYS A 130 -1.91 -21.57 -11.41
CA LYS A 130 -1.72 -23.02 -11.54
C LYS A 130 -2.77 -23.73 -12.41
N ALA A 131 -3.77 -23.00 -12.91
CA ALA A 131 -4.92 -23.54 -13.65
C ALA A 131 -5.67 -24.66 -12.91
N GLU A 132 -5.68 -24.62 -11.57
CA GLU A 132 -6.40 -25.59 -10.74
C GLU A 132 -7.92 -25.39 -10.88
N LYS A 133 -8.68 -26.50 -10.98
CA LYS A 133 -10.14 -26.46 -10.82
C LYS A 133 -10.43 -26.34 -9.33
N VAL A 134 -10.88 -25.18 -8.89
CA VAL A 134 -11.08 -24.90 -7.46
C VAL A 134 -12.53 -24.59 -7.15
N THR A 135 -13.01 -25.16 -6.04
CA THR A 135 -14.35 -24.89 -5.50
C THR A 135 -14.27 -23.81 -4.41
N PHE A 136 -15.35 -23.04 -4.20
CA PHE A 136 -15.43 -22.07 -3.10
C PHE A 136 -15.10 -22.66 -1.72
N LYS A 137 -15.42 -23.94 -1.50
CA LYS A 137 -15.10 -24.67 -0.27
C LYS A 137 -13.59 -24.76 -0.02
N ASP A 138 -12.81 -25.05 -1.05
CA ASP A 138 -11.36 -25.18 -0.97
C ASP A 138 -10.71 -23.82 -0.71
N LEU A 139 -11.24 -22.77 -1.35
CA LEU A 139 -10.82 -21.39 -1.12
C LEU A 139 -11.07 -20.97 0.34
N PHE A 140 -12.27 -21.24 0.86
CA PHE A 140 -12.61 -20.87 2.24
C PHE A 140 -11.76 -21.63 3.27
N TYR A 141 -11.48 -22.91 3.02
CA TYR A 141 -10.58 -23.70 3.85
C TYR A 141 -9.17 -23.08 3.90
N LYS A 142 -8.58 -22.76 2.73
CA LYS A 142 -7.25 -22.13 2.68
C LYS A 142 -7.24 -20.76 3.36
N ILE A 143 -8.29 -19.95 3.17
CA ILE A 143 -8.41 -18.66 3.86
C ILE A 143 -8.38 -18.88 5.38
N LYS A 144 -9.19 -19.81 5.90
CA LYS A 144 -9.26 -20.12 7.34
C LYS A 144 -7.95 -20.65 7.92
N THR A 145 -7.15 -21.36 7.13
CA THR A 145 -5.84 -21.89 7.58
C THR A 145 -4.75 -20.81 7.54
N MET A 146 -4.72 -19.98 6.50
CA MET A 146 -3.60 -19.06 6.24
C MET A 146 -3.78 -17.66 6.82
N TRP A 147 -5.01 -17.21 7.09
CA TRP A 147 -5.27 -15.82 7.47
C TRP A 147 -4.57 -15.38 8.77
N LYS A 148 -4.42 -16.27 9.75
CA LYS A 148 -3.73 -15.94 11.02
C LYS A 148 -2.24 -15.67 10.80
N GLY A 149 -1.59 -16.49 9.97
CA GLY A 149 -0.20 -16.28 9.58
C GLY A 149 -0.04 -14.97 8.82
N LEU A 150 -0.94 -14.72 7.86
CA LEU A 150 -0.94 -13.46 7.11
C LEU A 150 -1.18 -12.24 8.00
N LEU A 151 -2.10 -12.34 8.95
CA LEU A 151 -2.38 -11.30 9.94
C LEU A 151 -1.13 -10.96 10.76
N ALA A 152 -0.39 -11.98 11.21
CA ALA A 152 0.89 -11.77 11.90
C ALA A 152 1.89 -11.05 10.99
N THR A 153 2.04 -11.47 9.73
CA THR A 153 2.91 -10.80 8.76
C THR A 153 2.52 -9.34 8.54
N LEU A 154 1.22 -9.04 8.39
CA LEU A 154 0.71 -7.68 8.24
C LEU A 154 0.96 -6.83 9.48
N LEU A 155 0.84 -7.40 10.68
CA LEU A 155 1.18 -6.71 11.92
C LEU A 155 2.66 -6.29 11.92
N TYR A 156 3.57 -7.22 11.57
CA TYR A 156 5.00 -6.89 11.47
C TYR A 156 5.28 -5.84 10.40
N VAL A 157 4.66 -5.96 9.21
CA VAL A 157 4.82 -4.97 8.13
C VAL A 157 4.36 -3.58 8.59
N ASN A 158 3.19 -3.47 9.23
CA ASN A 158 2.68 -2.18 9.71
C ASN A 158 3.55 -1.60 10.84
N LEU A 159 4.02 -2.44 11.78
CA LEU A 159 4.92 -1.99 12.84
C LEU A 159 6.25 -1.49 12.27
N LEU A 160 6.82 -2.21 11.30
CA LEU A 160 8.07 -1.81 10.63
C LEU A 160 7.87 -0.53 9.80
N ALA A 161 6.75 -0.41 9.09
CA ALA A 161 6.41 0.80 8.34
C ALA A 161 6.26 2.02 9.26
N PHE A 162 5.52 1.87 10.35
CA PHE A 162 5.34 2.93 11.34
C PHE A 162 6.67 3.34 12.00
N ALA A 163 7.51 2.36 12.40
CA ALA A 163 8.83 2.63 12.95
C ALA A 163 9.72 3.36 11.95
N TYR A 164 9.71 2.92 10.70
CA TYR A 164 10.46 3.53 9.61
C TYR A 164 10.04 4.99 9.37
N GLU A 165 8.74 5.25 9.22
CA GLU A 165 8.20 6.60 9.01
C GLU A 165 8.54 7.51 10.19
N THR A 166 8.41 7.01 11.43
CA THR A 166 8.75 7.76 12.64
C THR A 166 10.22 8.16 12.65
N ILE A 167 11.13 7.21 12.41
CA ILE A 167 12.58 7.48 12.37
C ILE A 167 12.90 8.48 11.26
N TRP A 168 12.31 8.31 10.08
CA TRP A 168 12.55 9.19 8.94
C TRP A 168 12.08 10.63 9.20
N LEU A 169 10.88 10.81 9.78
CA LEU A 169 10.36 12.11 10.18
C LEU A 169 11.21 12.77 11.26
N LEU A 170 11.69 11.99 12.25
CA LEU A 170 12.60 12.50 13.29
C LEU A 170 13.93 13.00 12.69
N LEU A 171 14.48 12.27 11.71
CA LEU A 171 15.71 12.70 11.01
C LEU A 171 15.49 14.01 10.24
N LEU A 172 14.34 14.16 9.56
CA LEU A 172 13.99 15.40 8.86
C LEU A 172 13.81 16.57 9.83
N ALA A 173 13.08 16.36 10.94
CA ALA A 173 12.88 17.36 11.97
C ALA A 173 14.21 17.79 12.61
N PHE A 174 15.10 16.83 12.88
CA PHE A 174 16.42 17.08 13.43
C PHE A 174 17.31 17.89 12.47
N ALA A 175 17.31 17.55 11.18
CA ALA A 175 18.03 18.30 10.16
C ALA A 175 17.55 19.75 10.07
N PHE A 176 16.23 19.97 10.13
CA PHE A 176 15.63 21.30 10.16
C PHE A 176 16.00 22.07 11.44
N PHE A 177 15.98 21.41 12.60
CA PHE A 177 16.28 22.02 13.89
C PHE A 177 17.73 22.52 13.99
N ILE A 178 18.72 21.73 13.52
CA ILE A 178 20.14 22.10 13.62
C ILE A 178 20.50 23.23 12.65
N PHE A 179 20.07 23.13 11.39
CA PHE A 179 20.59 23.99 10.32
C PHE A 179 19.62 25.11 9.92
N GLY A 180 18.42 25.18 10.51
CA GLY A 180 17.40 26.18 10.19
C GLY A 180 17.04 26.21 8.70
N LEU A 181 16.78 27.40 8.17
CA LEU A 181 16.48 27.64 6.74
C LEU A 181 17.75 27.99 5.92
N SER A 182 18.85 27.29 6.17
CA SER A 182 20.10 27.50 5.43
C SER A 182 20.18 26.65 4.16
N LEU A 183 21.09 27.02 3.24
CA LEU A 183 21.38 26.19 2.06
C LEU A 183 21.91 24.81 2.46
N GLY A 184 22.67 24.73 3.56
CA GLY A 184 23.15 23.47 4.14
C GLY A 184 22.02 22.57 4.65
N SER A 185 21.00 23.15 5.30
CA SER A 185 19.81 22.39 5.72
C SER A 185 19.04 21.83 4.53
N SER A 186 18.94 22.60 3.45
CA SER A 186 18.23 22.21 2.24
C SER A 186 18.89 21.01 1.55
N VAL A 187 20.22 21.04 1.40
CA VAL A 187 20.99 19.93 0.82
C VAL A 187 20.89 18.67 1.70
N LEU A 188 21.09 18.80 3.01
CA LEU A 188 20.99 17.66 3.93
C LEU A 188 19.58 17.04 3.93
N THR A 189 18.54 17.89 3.94
CA THR A 189 17.14 17.46 3.87
C THR A 189 16.85 16.72 2.57
N ALA A 190 17.37 17.22 1.43
CA ALA A 190 17.23 16.54 0.14
C ALA A 190 17.90 15.16 0.16
N VAL A 191 19.11 15.05 0.72
CA VAL A 191 19.82 13.76 0.85
C VAL A 191 19.03 12.77 1.71
N ILE A 192 18.61 13.18 2.92
CA ILE A 192 17.80 12.34 3.82
C ILE A 192 16.49 11.91 3.16
N THR A 193 15.84 12.83 2.43
CA THR A 193 14.59 12.56 1.72
C THR A 193 14.80 11.51 0.63
N VAL A 194 15.79 11.70 -0.25
CA VAL A 194 16.06 10.77 -1.36
C VAL A 194 16.51 9.41 -0.84
N SER A 195 17.43 9.37 0.12
CA SER A 195 17.89 8.12 0.73
C SER A 195 16.75 7.38 1.43
N GLY A 196 15.89 8.11 2.15
CA GLY A 196 14.68 7.54 2.74
C GLY A 196 13.75 6.97 1.68
N LEU A 197 13.42 7.72 0.63
CA LEU A 197 12.54 7.21 -0.43
C LEU A 197 13.10 5.94 -1.10
N LEU A 198 14.40 5.88 -1.35
CA LEU A 198 15.05 4.68 -1.91
C LEU A 198 14.96 3.48 -0.96
N LEU A 199 15.19 3.70 0.34
CA LEU A 199 15.06 2.65 1.35
C LEU A 199 13.61 2.18 1.50
N LEU A 200 12.65 3.10 1.48
CA LEU A 200 11.22 2.78 1.52
C LEU A 200 10.80 1.96 0.30
N LEU A 201 11.29 2.31 -0.90
CA LEU A 201 11.03 1.53 -2.12
C LEU A 201 11.56 0.10 -1.99
N TYR A 202 12.73 -0.09 -1.38
CA TYR A 202 13.30 -1.41 -1.12
C TYR A 202 12.52 -2.20 -0.04
N LEU A 203 12.18 -1.55 1.07
CA LEU A 203 11.44 -2.20 2.16
C LEU A 203 10.02 -2.58 1.75
N SER A 204 9.30 -1.66 1.07
CA SER A 204 7.97 -1.89 0.50
C SER A 204 7.94 -3.14 -0.39
N MET A 205 9.04 -3.37 -1.11
CA MET A 205 9.20 -4.50 -2.00
C MET A 205 9.38 -5.83 -1.24
N ILE A 206 10.16 -5.85 -0.15
CA ILE A 206 10.25 -7.02 0.74
C ILE A 206 8.91 -7.26 1.45
N TRP A 207 8.27 -6.19 1.93
CA TRP A 207 6.99 -6.28 2.64
C TRP A 207 5.89 -6.87 1.75
N SER A 208 5.74 -6.39 0.51
CA SER A 208 4.72 -6.92 -0.41
C SER A 208 4.97 -8.40 -0.73
N GLN A 209 6.23 -8.77 -0.97
CA GLN A 209 6.60 -10.17 -1.23
C GLN A 209 6.45 -11.05 0.00
N GLY A 210 6.72 -10.55 1.20
CA GLY A 210 6.50 -11.29 2.45
C GLY A 210 5.04 -11.57 2.72
N VAL A 211 4.14 -10.62 2.39
CA VAL A 211 2.69 -10.85 2.41
C VAL A 211 2.30 -11.98 1.44
N VAL A 212 2.85 -11.99 0.21
CA VAL A 212 2.59 -13.08 -0.74
C VAL A 212 3.14 -14.41 -0.24
N VAL A 213 4.38 -14.46 0.26
CA VAL A 213 4.98 -15.66 0.86
C VAL A 213 4.11 -16.18 1.99
N SER A 214 3.68 -15.30 2.90
CA SER A 214 2.85 -15.70 4.04
C SER A 214 1.47 -16.21 3.67
N ALA A 215 0.94 -15.80 2.51
CA ALA A 215 -0.35 -16.26 2.01
C ALA A 215 -0.23 -17.52 1.13
N THR A 216 0.98 -17.91 0.70
CA THR A 216 1.21 -18.99 -0.27
C THR A 216 2.05 -20.14 0.26
N GLU A 217 2.98 -19.89 1.18
CA GLU A 217 3.89 -20.88 1.75
C GLU A 217 3.45 -21.22 3.18
N GLU A 218 2.98 -22.45 3.38
CA GLU A 218 2.49 -22.91 4.68
C GLU A 218 3.61 -22.87 5.75
N GLY A 219 3.25 -22.44 6.96
CA GLY A 219 4.18 -22.36 8.09
C GLY A 219 5.18 -21.19 8.06
N ARG A 220 5.18 -20.35 7.01
CA ARG A 220 6.05 -19.17 6.93
C ARG A 220 5.23 -17.90 7.12
N TYR A 221 5.36 -17.26 8.28
CA TYR A 221 4.62 -16.04 8.62
C TYR A 221 5.49 -15.09 9.45
N GLY A 222 5.03 -13.85 9.63
CA GLY A 222 5.74 -12.83 10.37
C GLY A 222 7.10 -12.50 9.76
N LEU A 223 8.13 -12.38 10.61
CA LEU A 223 9.49 -12.11 10.19
C LEU A 223 10.09 -13.22 9.31
N THR A 224 9.68 -14.48 9.51
CA THR A 224 10.15 -15.60 8.69
C THR A 224 9.71 -15.45 7.23
N ALA A 225 8.48 -14.96 7.00
CA ALA A 225 8.00 -14.67 5.65
C ALA A 225 8.76 -13.49 5.01
N LEU A 226 9.10 -12.46 5.79
CA LEU A 226 9.92 -11.33 5.32
C LEU A 226 11.36 -11.76 4.97
N GLY A 227 11.98 -12.61 5.79
CA GLY A 227 13.30 -13.17 5.50
C GLY A 227 13.30 -13.99 4.21
N ARG A 228 12.29 -14.86 4.05
CA ARG A 228 12.13 -15.63 2.81
C ARG A 228 11.89 -14.73 1.59
N ALA A 229 11.10 -13.66 1.73
CA ALA A 229 10.91 -12.70 0.66
C ALA A 229 12.23 -12.03 0.27
N ALA A 230 13.07 -11.63 1.23
CA ALA A 230 14.37 -11.03 0.96
C ALA A 230 15.29 -11.98 0.16
N GLU A 231 15.31 -13.28 0.51
CA GLU A 231 16.06 -14.30 -0.23
C GLU A 231 15.58 -14.43 -1.69
N LEU A 232 14.28 -14.58 -1.90
CA LEU A 232 13.69 -14.75 -3.24
C LEU A 232 14.00 -13.57 -4.17
N VAL A 233 14.12 -12.39 -3.59
CA VAL A 233 14.30 -11.12 -4.29
C VAL A 233 15.77 -10.83 -4.59
N GLN A 234 16.69 -11.39 -3.80
CA GLN A 234 18.11 -11.05 -3.86
C GLN A 234 18.71 -11.21 -5.26
N GLY A 235 18.32 -12.23 -6.01
CA GLY A 235 18.80 -12.47 -7.38
C GLY A 235 18.16 -11.59 -8.46
N ARG A 236 17.14 -10.80 -8.13
CA ARG A 236 16.34 -10.02 -9.10
C ARG A 236 16.02 -8.60 -8.62
N ARG A 237 16.89 -8.01 -7.79
CA ARG A 237 16.70 -6.68 -7.17
C ARG A 237 16.35 -5.59 -8.18
N GLU A 238 17.01 -5.55 -9.34
CA GLU A 238 16.74 -4.54 -10.37
C GLU A 238 15.33 -4.66 -10.95
N LEU A 239 14.93 -5.88 -11.34
CA LEU A 239 13.58 -6.14 -11.85
C LEU A 239 12.53 -5.79 -10.80
N ALA A 240 12.83 -6.12 -9.55
CA ALA A 240 11.94 -5.87 -8.44
C ALA A 240 11.77 -4.36 -8.15
N PHE A 241 12.87 -3.61 -8.23
CA PHE A 241 12.87 -2.16 -8.16
C PHE A 241 12.02 -1.56 -9.28
N GLN A 242 12.20 -2.01 -10.53
CA GLN A 242 11.39 -1.55 -11.67
C GLN A 242 9.90 -1.83 -11.47
N VAL A 243 9.53 -3.04 -11.03
CA VAL A 243 8.13 -3.41 -10.74
C VAL A 243 7.55 -2.53 -9.63
N ASN A 244 8.31 -2.30 -8.55
CA ASN A 244 7.83 -1.48 -7.45
C ASN A 244 7.71 0.01 -7.83
N CYS A 245 8.62 0.54 -8.64
CA CYS A 245 8.51 1.89 -9.21
C CYS A 245 7.24 2.02 -10.07
N LEU A 246 6.94 1.04 -10.92
CA LEU A 246 5.70 1.07 -11.72
C LEU A 246 4.45 1.05 -10.84
N LYS A 247 4.43 0.22 -9.79
CA LYS A 247 3.34 0.22 -8.80
C LYS A 247 3.21 1.60 -8.13
N PHE A 248 4.31 2.19 -7.71
CA PHE A 248 4.33 3.52 -7.09
C PHE A 248 3.77 4.59 -8.05
N LEU A 249 4.14 4.55 -9.33
CA LEU A 249 3.59 5.45 -10.36
C LEU A 249 2.08 5.28 -10.55
N ILE A 250 1.57 4.05 -10.51
CA ILE A 250 0.12 3.78 -10.57
C ILE A 250 -0.59 4.40 -9.36
N PHE A 251 -0.07 4.19 -8.15
CA PHE A 251 -0.63 4.79 -6.93
C PHE A 251 -0.54 6.32 -6.93
N ALA A 252 0.59 6.89 -7.37
CA ALA A 252 0.78 8.33 -7.46
C ALA A 252 -0.17 8.97 -8.48
N GLY A 253 -0.36 8.34 -9.65
CA GLY A 253 -1.32 8.77 -10.65
C GLY A 253 -2.75 8.74 -10.12
N TRP A 254 -3.13 7.67 -9.41
CA TRP A 254 -4.42 7.58 -8.74
C TRP A 254 -4.61 8.69 -7.71
N TYR A 255 -3.62 8.89 -6.83
CA TYR A 255 -3.64 9.93 -5.81
C TYR A 255 -3.78 11.34 -6.40
N LEU A 256 -3.12 11.63 -7.52
CA LEU A 256 -3.25 12.90 -8.23
C LEU A 256 -4.69 13.11 -8.76
N ILE A 257 -5.30 12.09 -9.35
CA ILE A 257 -6.70 12.15 -9.81
C ILE A 257 -7.62 12.45 -8.62
N MET A 258 -7.37 11.83 -7.46
CA MET A 258 -8.17 12.08 -6.25
C MET A 258 -8.06 13.53 -5.75
N ILE A 259 -6.86 14.10 -5.75
CA ILE A 259 -6.65 15.52 -5.42
C ILE A 259 -7.45 16.43 -6.35
N LEU A 260 -7.45 16.14 -7.64
CA LEU A 260 -8.20 16.92 -8.63
C LEU A 260 -9.72 16.77 -8.42
N LEU A 261 -10.22 15.56 -8.17
CA LEU A 261 -11.64 15.30 -7.91
C LEU A 261 -12.14 15.99 -6.64
N ARG A 262 -11.32 16.04 -5.57
CA ARG A 262 -11.67 16.72 -4.31
C ARG A 262 -11.95 18.21 -4.49
N LYS A 263 -11.36 18.86 -5.51
CA LYS A 263 -11.58 20.29 -5.79
C LYS A 263 -12.93 20.58 -6.44
N VAL A 264 -13.54 19.59 -7.11
CA VAL A 264 -14.72 19.79 -7.94
C VAL A 264 -15.95 19.03 -7.44
N THR A 265 -15.80 18.15 -6.44
CA THR A 265 -16.88 17.32 -5.90
C THR A 265 -17.06 17.50 -4.39
N ASN A 266 -18.23 17.11 -3.88
CA ASN A 266 -18.49 17.05 -2.45
C ASN A 266 -17.59 15.98 -1.78
N PRO A 267 -17.06 16.21 -0.56
CA PRO A 267 -16.18 15.27 0.14
C PRO A 267 -16.73 13.85 0.26
N LEU A 268 -18.04 13.67 0.45
CA LEU A 268 -18.67 12.34 0.51
C LEU A 268 -18.61 11.60 -0.84
N ILE A 269 -18.85 12.32 -1.93
CA ILE A 269 -18.76 11.79 -3.30
C ILE A 269 -17.30 11.49 -3.62
N THR A 270 -16.38 12.39 -3.27
CA THR A 270 -14.94 12.14 -3.41
C THR A 270 -14.55 10.86 -2.67
N LEU A 271 -15.00 10.67 -1.43
CA LEU A 271 -14.65 9.50 -0.61
C LEU A 271 -15.11 8.19 -1.25
N THR A 272 -16.36 8.12 -1.72
CA THR A 272 -16.90 6.91 -2.37
C THR A 272 -16.25 6.64 -3.73
N VAL A 273 -16.11 7.68 -4.56
CA VAL A 273 -15.45 7.57 -5.88
C VAL A 273 -13.96 7.23 -5.73
N SER A 274 -13.33 7.58 -4.61
CA SER A 274 -11.95 7.21 -4.30
C SER A 274 -11.82 5.74 -3.87
N PHE A 275 -12.73 5.28 -3.02
CA PHE A 275 -12.57 3.99 -2.33
C PHE A 275 -12.65 2.78 -3.29
N TYR A 276 -13.69 2.72 -4.13
CA TYR A 276 -13.94 1.53 -4.96
C TYR A 276 -12.89 1.29 -6.05
N PRO A 277 -12.46 2.30 -6.84
CA PRO A 277 -11.43 2.06 -7.84
C PRO A 277 -10.05 1.89 -7.20
N MET A 278 -9.77 2.49 -6.03
CA MET A 278 -8.55 2.21 -5.26
C MET A 278 -8.48 0.74 -4.84
N LEU A 279 -9.61 0.12 -4.52
CA LEU A 279 -9.67 -1.33 -4.27
C LEU A 279 -9.25 -2.12 -5.52
N LEU A 280 -9.75 -1.75 -6.70
CA LEU A 280 -9.37 -2.40 -7.96
C LEU A 280 -7.88 -2.23 -8.28
N VAL A 281 -7.32 -1.03 -8.07
CA VAL A 281 -5.88 -0.76 -8.23
C VAL A 281 -5.07 -1.60 -7.25
N SER A 282 -5.50 -1.71 -6.00
CA SER A 282 -4.86 -2.55 -4.98
C SER A 282 -4.86 -4.02 -5.37
N VAL A 283 -5.99 -4.54 -5.85
CA VAL A 283 -6.13 -5.92 -6.35
C VAL A 283 -5.21 -6.17 -7.55
N PHE A 284 -5.11 -5.22 -8.48
CA PHE A 284 -4.18 -5.31 -9.59
C PHE A 284 -2.72 -5.34 -9.12
N CYS A 285 -2.35 -4.48 -8.16
CA CYS A 285 -1.01 -4.48 -7.58
C CYS A 285 -0.68 -5.80 -6.87
N LEU A 286 -1.66 -6.42 -6.20
CA LEU A 286 -1.50 -7.76 -5.62
C LEU A 286 -1.30 -8.83 -6.71
N ALA A 287 -2.02 -8.73 -7.83
CA ALA A 287 -1.77 -9.59 -8.98
C ALA A 287 -0.36 -9.44 -9.55
N VAL A 288 0.18 -8.21 -9.55
CA VAL A 288 1.58 -7.93 -9.90
C VAL A 288 2.53 -8.59 -8.90
N ASP A 289 2.27 -8.47 -7.59
CA ASP A 289 3.09 -9.10 -6.55
C ASP A 289 3.09 -10.63 -6.67
N VAL A 290 1.93 -11.26 -6.95
CA VAL A 290 1.82 -12.71 -7.19
C VAL A 290 2.51 -13.14 -8.48
N ALA A 291 2.38 -12.37 -9.56
CA ALA A 291 3.08 -12.65 -10.81
C ALA A 291 4.60 -12.58 -10.63
N PHE A 292 5.09 -11.56 -9.93
CA PHE A 292 6.50 -11.40 -9.62
C PHE A 292 7.01 -12.50 -8.69
N TYR A 293 6.27 -12.84 -7.63
CA TYR A 293 6.60 -13.96 -6.74
C TYR A 293 6.79 -15.27 -7.52
N ASN A 294 5.88 -15.60 -8.44
CA ASN A 294 5.98 -16.80 -9.24
C ASN A 294 7.23 -16.80 -10.15
N GLU A 295 7.66 -15.65 -10.66
CA GLU A 295 8.90 -15.53 -11.44
C GLU A 295 10.14 -15.71 -10.57
N CYS A 296 10.17 -15.10 -9.38
CA CYS A 296 11.27 -15.27 -8.43
C CYS A 296 11.37 -16.72 -7.93
N ARG A 297 10.24 -17.35 -7.61
CA ARG A 297 10.21 -18.76 -7.18
C ARG A 297 10.73 -19.70 -8.25
N LYS A 298 10.27 -19.56 -9.51
CA LYS A 298 10.78 -20.36 -10.64
C LYS A 298 12.29 -20.21 -10.83
N ALA A 299 12.81 -18.99 -10.63
CA ALA A 299 14.24 -18.75 -10.76
C ALA A 299 15.05 -19.38 -9.62
N ALA A 300 14.52 -19.36 -8.40
CA ALA A 300 15.16 -19.95 -7.22
C ALA A 300 15.14 -21.49 -7.26
N GLU A 301 14.06 -22.09 -7.76
CA GLU A 301 13.91 -23.56 -7.89
C GLU A 301 14.56 -24.11 -9.18
N GLY A 302 14.77 -23.27 -10.19
CA GLY A 302 15.34 -23.63 -11.50
C GLY A 302 16.85 -23.43 -11.62
N ASN A 303 17.54 -23.05 -10.55
CA ASN A 303 19.00 -22.95 -10.50
C ASN A 303 19.52 -24.14 -9.68
N PRO A 304 19.85 -25.28 -10.32
CA PRO A 304 20.43 -26.44 -9.63
C PRO A 304 21.78 -26.09 -9.00
#